data_AF-A0A962TYW9-F1
#
_entry.id   AF-A0A962TYW9-F1
#
_cell.length_a   1.000
_cell.length_b   1.000
_cell.length_c   1.000
_cell.angle_alpha   90.00
_cell.angle_beta   90.00
_cell.angle_gamma   90.00
#
_symmetry.space_group_name_H-M   'P 1'
#
loop_
_entity.id
_entity.type
_entity.pdbx_description
1 polymer ?
#
loop_
_entity_poly.entity_id
_entity_poly.type
_entity_poly.pdbx_seq_one_letter_code
_entity_poly.pdbx_strand_id
1 'polypeptide(L)' 'MPVIALVGNKGGAGKTTLCVNLATALFRRAPTVVLDADPQRSSLQWRDLAEREDAVPVVDAVDQVDEAIRG' A
#
# COMPACT_ATOMS: atom_id res chain seq x y z
N MET A 1 6.55 -7.05 -14.12
CA MET A 1 6.35 -6.80 -12.69
C MET A 1 4.91 -7.21 -12.35
N PRO A 2 4.67 -8.13 -11.41
CA PRO A 2 3.31 -8.51 -11.04
C PRO A 2 2.62 -7.37 -10.28
N VAL A 3 1.34 -7.16 -10.56
CA VAL A 3 0.48 -6.21 -9.83
C VAL A 3 -0.59 -7.01 -9.11
N ILE A 4 -0.74 -6.76 -7.81
CA ILE A 4 -1.75 -7.41 -6.97
C ILE A 4 -2.71 -6.32 -6.47
N ALA A 5 -3.98 -6.41 -6.88
CA ALA A 5 -5.02 -5.48 -6.46
C ALA A 5 -5.89 -6.10 -5.36
N LEU A 6 -6.04 -5.41 -4.23
CA LEU A 6 -6.94 -5.79 -3.14
C LEU A 6 -8.22 -4.97 -3.23
N VAL A 7 -9.23 -5.55 -3.87
CA VAL A 7 -10.48 -4.85 -4.21
C VAL A 7 -11.63 -5.33 -3.32
N GLY A 8 -12.49 -4.41 -2.90
CA GLY A 8 -13.73 -4.75 -2.22
C GLY A 8 -14.56 -3.52 -1.85
N ASN A 9 -15.88 -3.67 -1.86
CA ASN A 9 -16.86 -2.58 -1.74
C ASN A 9 -17.27 -2.24 -0.29
N LYS A 10 -16.84 -3.03 0.70
CA LYS A 10 -17.21 -2.84 2.10
C LYS A 10 -16.06 -2.19 2.89
N GLY A 11 -16.39 -1.11 3.60
CA GLY A 11 -15.52 -0.51 4.62
C GLY A 11 -15.30 -1.49 5.77
N GLY A 12 -14.07 -1.59 6.28
CA GLY A 12 -13.73 -2.50 7.39
C GLY A 12 -13.63 -3.99 7.04
N ALA A 13 -13.67 -4.36 5.75
CA ALA A 13 -13.48 -5.76 5.32
C ALA A 13 -12.03 -6.28 5.44
N GLY A 14 -11.10 -5.46 5.96
CA GLY A 14 -9.70 -5.86 6.17
C GLY A 14 -8.74 -5.65 4.99
N LYS A 15 -9.15 -4.92 3.92
CA LYS A 15 -8.34 -4.70 2.71
C LYS A 15 -6.99 -4.06 3.01
N THR A 16 -6.98 -2.92 3.69
CA THR A 16 -5.77 -2.19 4.10
C THR A 16 -4.88 -3.06 5.00
N THR A 17 -5.49 -3.76 5.97
CA THR A 17 -4.77 -4.64 6.89
C THR A 17 -4.05 -5.77 6.15
N LEU A 18 -4.74 -6.44 5.21
CA LEU A 18 -4.14 -7.49 4.39
C LEU A 18 -3.07 -6.91 3.46
N CYS A 19 -3.33 -5.75 2.85
CA CYS A 19 -2.40 -5.07 1.94
C CYS A 19 -1.04 -4.82 2.61
N VAL A 20 -1.06 -4.15 3.76
CA VAL A 20 0.14 -3.81 4.51
C VAL A 20 0.92 -5.06 4.93
N ASN A 21 0.25 -6.09 5.44
CA ASN A 21 0.93 -7.31 5.88
C ASN A 21 1.52 -8.10 4.70
N LEU A 22 0.75 -8.27 3.62
CA LEU A 22 1.22 -8.95 2.41
C LEU A 22 2.40 -8.21 1.79
N ALA A 23 2.30 -6.89 1.62
CA ALA A 23 3.35 -6.08 1.04
C ALA A 23 4.61 -6.08 1.91
N THR A 24 4.49 -6.03 3.23
CA THR A 24 5.63 -6.16 4.16
C THR A 24 6.32 -7.52 4.01
N ALA A 25 5.55 -8.61 3.90
CA ALA A 25 6.13 -9.95 3.71
C ALA A 25 6.85 -10.10 2.35
N LEU A 26 6.31 -9.48 1.30
CA LEU A 26 6.92 -9.44 -0.04
C LEU A 26 8.17 -8.54 -0.08
N PHE A 27 8.12 -7.38 0.57
CA PHE A 27 9.22 -6.41 0.63
C PHE A 27 10.51 -7.01 1.23
N ARG A 28 10.36 -7.94 2.19
CA ARG A 28 11.49 -8.69 2.76
C ARG A 28 12.19 -9.64 1.78
N ARG A 29 11.59 -9.92 0.63
CA ARG A 29 12.08 -10.90 -0.37
C ARG A 29 12.40 -10.26 -1.71
N ALA A 30 11.69 -9.19 -2.09
CA ALA A 30 11.86 -8.51 -3.35
C ALA A 30 11.37 -7.06 -3.26
N PRO A 31 11.87 -6.15 -4.13
CA PRO A 31 11.37 -4.79 -4.24
C PRO A 31 9.84 -4.77 -4.36
N THR A 32 9.18 -4.08 -3.43
CA THR A 32 7.72 -4.04 -3.30
C THR A 32 7.31 -2.64 -2.86
N VAL A 33 6.23 -2.12 -3.45
CA VAL A 33 5.63 -0.84 -3.11
C VAL A 33 4.12 -1.00 -2.96
N VAL A 34 3.53 -0.28 -2.03
CA VAL A 34 2.07 -0.15 -1.91
C VAL A 34 1.64 1.14 -2.59
N LEU A 35 0.64 1.03 -3.46
CA LEU A 35 -0.08 2.18 -4.01
C LEU A 35 -1.41 2.30 -3.28
N ASP A 36 -1.58 3.36 -2.48
CA ASP A 36 -2.82 3.61 -1.74
C ASP A 36 -3.79 4.39 -2.62
N ALA A 37 -4.69 3.66 -3.28
CA ALA A 37 -5.75 4.22 -4.11
C ALA A 37 -7.09 4.35 -3.35
N ASP A 38 -7.11 4.11 -2.03
CA ASP A 38 -8.30 4.31 -1.20
C ASP A 38 -8.37 5.80 -0.80
N PRO A 39 -9.47 6.52 -1.08
CA PRO A 39 -9.64 7.90 -0.65
C PRO A 39 -9.46 8.12 0.86
N GLN A 40 -9.64 7.06 1.67
CA GLN A 40 -9.42 7.12 3.12
C GLN A 40 -7.93 7.07 3.53
N ARG A 41 -7.01 6.79 2.60
CA ARG A 41 -5.56 6.81 2.80
C ARG A 41 -5.07 6.02 4.03
N SER A 42 -5.75 4.92 4.35
CA SER A 42 -5.48 4.17 5.58
C SER A 42 -4.12 3.46 5.56
N SER A 43 -3.55 3.15 4.39
CA SER A 43 -2.22 2.55 4.29
C SER A 43 -1.12 3.60 4.50
N LEU A 44 -1.34 4.82 3.99
CA LEU A 44 -0.48 5.98 4.26
C LEU A 44 -0.49 6.35 5.74
N GLN A 45 -1.67 6.43 6.36
CA GLN A 45 -1.75 6.70 7.79
C GLN A 45 -1.05 5.62 8.62
N TRP A 46 -1.20 4.33 8.24
CA TRP A 46 -0.46 3.26 8.89
C TRP A 46 1.05 3.43 8.74
N ARG A 47 1.51 3.88 7.57
CA ARG A 47 2.92 4.15 7.30
C ARG A 47 3.47 5.23 8.22
N ASP A 48 2.77 6.34 8.36
CA ASP A 48 3.18 7.46 9.22
C ASP A 48 3.31 7.00 10.69
N LEU A 49 2.43 6.11 11.15
CA LEU A 49 2.45 5.56 12.51
C LEU A 49 3.48 4.46 12.74
N ALA A 50 3.99 3.82 11.69
CA ALA A 50 4.87 2.66 11.83
C ALA A 50 6.25 3.02 12.39
N GLU A 51 6.68 4.30 12.30
CA GLU A 51 7.96 4.84 12.81
C GLU A 51 9.17 3.91 12.58
N ARG A 52 9.22 3.26 11.41
CA ARG A 52 10.23 2.25 11.06
C ARG A 52 10.86 2.55 9.71
N GLU A 53 12.18 2.69 9.71
CA GLU A 53 12.96 2.89 8.47
C GLU A 53 12.87 1.70 7.51
N ASP A 54 12.62 0.48 8.01
CA ASP A 54 12.61 -0.76 7.21
C ASP A 54 11.21 -1.19 6.73
N ALA A 55 10.21 -0.33 6.88
CA ALA A 55 8.85 -0.68 6.51
C ALA A 55 8.63 -0.53 4.99
N VAL A 56 7.68 -1.27 4.38
CA VAL A 56 7.39 -1.24 2.93
C VAL A 56 6.91 0.12 2.38
N PRO A 57 7.54 0.77 1.39
CA PRO A 57 7.09 2.09 0.93
C PRO A 57 5.61 2.12 0.54
N VAL A 58 4.90 3.19 0.93
CA VAL A 58 3.51 3.45 0.59
C VAL A 58 3.43 4.78 -0.15
N VAL A 59 2.81 4.79 -1.32
CA VAL A 59 2.67 5.97 -2.19
C VAL A 59 1.20 6.32 -2.32
N ASP A 60 0.86 7.61 -2.24
CA ASP A 60 -0.49 8.09 -2.52
C ASP A 60 -0.78 7.93 -4.01
N ALA A 61 -1.89 7.25 -4.32
CA ALA A 61 -2.32 6.95 -5.66
C ALA A 61 -3.82 7.25 -5.87
N VAL A 62 -4.41 8.12 -5.03
CA VAL A 62 -5.83 8.50 -5.14
C VAL A 62 -6.11 9.29 -6.42
N ASP A 63 -5.23 10.23 -6.78
CA ASP A 63 -5.44 11.13 -7.92
C ASP A 63 -4.67 10.71 -9.19
N GLN A 64 -3.43 10.21 -9.06
CA GLN A 64 -2.56 9.93 -10.22
C GLN A 64 -1.68 8.69 -10.05
N VAL A 65 -2.27 7.51 -10.23
CA VAL A 65 -1.55 6.22 -10.24
C VAL A 65 -0.39 6.20 -11.25
N ASP A 66 -0.56 6.84 -12.42
CA ASP A 66 0.46 6.85 -13.48
C ASP A 66 1.72 7.66 -13.12
N GLU A 67 1.58 8.74 -12.36
CA GLU A 67 2.74 9.50 -11.83
C GLU A 67 3.44 8.72 -10.71
N ALA A 68 2.66 8.02 -9.87
CA ALA A 68 3.18 7.22 -8.77
C ALA A 68 4.05 6.02 -9.21
N ILE A 69 3.86 5.52 -10.44
CA ILE A 69 4.55 4.32 -10.97
C ILE A 69 5.80 4.68 -11.80
N ARG A 70 5.93 5.93 -12.28
CA ARG A 70 7.02 6.35 -13.20
C ARG A 70 8.25 6.98 -12.53
N GLY A 71 8.30 7.00 -11.19
CA GLY A 71 9.45 7.44 -10.41
C GLY A 71 10.67 6.53 -10.56
#